data_AF-A0A383BEZ0-F1
#
_entry.id   AF-A0A383BEZ0-F1
#
_cell.length_a   1.000
_cell.length_b   1.000
_cell.length_c   1.000
_cell.angle_alpha   90.00
_cell.angle_beta   90.00
_cell.angle_gamma   90.00
#
_symmetry.space_group_name_H-M   'P 1'
#
loop_
_entity.id
_entity.type
_entity.pdbx_description
1 polymer ?
#
loop_
_entity_poly.entity_id
_entity_poly.type
_entity_poly.pdbx_seq_one_letter_code
_entity_poly.pdbx_strand_id
1 'polypeptide(L)'
;MHGVIGKQMANFMNPQYPPTIIGSAAFAKYIDQLHAEVQINGEEILVLDGGNIFQGSPLGMADHGQTMIEWMNRIGYDAMVPGSYDFISGAENLNELSK
;
A
#
# COMPACT_ATOMS: atom_id res chain seq x y z
N MET A 1 3.44 1.49 -3.43
CA MET A 1 2.29 0.68 -3.96
C MET A 1 1.74 1.13 -5.32
N HIS A 2 1.94 2.39 -5.71
CA HIS A 2 1.41 2.93 -6.96
C HIS A 2 -0.11 2.75 -7.13
N GLY A 3 -0.89 3.01 -6.08
CA GLY A 3 -2.36 3.05 -6.16
C GLY A 3 -3.03 1.71 -6.47
N VAL A 4 -2.29 0.62 -6.64
CA VAL A 4 -2.84 -0.69 -6.99
C VAL A 4 -2.89 -1.57 -5.74
N ILE A 5 -4.09 -1.67 -5.16
CA ILE A 5 -4.39 -2.61 -4.08
C ILE A 5 -5.19 -3.82 -4.55
N GLY A 6 -5.77 -3.77 -5.76
CA GLY A 6 -6.45 -4.91 -6.37
C GLY A 6 -5.50 -5.96 -6.96
N LYS A 7 -6.07 -7.09 -7.37
CA LYS A 7 -5.36 -8.10 -8.18
C LYS A 7 -4.99 -7.50 -9.54
N GLN A 8 -3.77 -7.76 -10.00
CA GLN A 8 -3.29 -7.36 -11.32
C GLN A 8 -2.43 -8.44 -11.97
N MET A 9 -2.23 -8.34 -13.28
CA MET A 9 -1.35 -9.23 -14.03
C MET A 9 0.00 -8.56 -14.23
N ALA A 10 1.09 -9.26 -13.92
CA ALA A 10 2.44 -8.74 -14.10
C ALA A 10 2.92 -8.88 -15.55
N ASN A 11 2.22 -8.21 -16.47
CA ASN A 11 2.53 -8.24 -17.90
C ASN A 11 3.96 -7.78 -18.21
N PHE A 12 4.52 -6.92 -17.34
CA PHE A 12 5.91 -6.45 -17.46
C PHE A 12 6.96 -7.55 -17.21
N MET A 13 6.61 -8.63 -16.49
CA MET A 13 7.53 -9.75 -16.26
C MET A 13 7.48 -10.77 -17.39
N ASN A 14 6.26 -11.15 -17.82
CA ASN A 14 6.05 -12.07 -18.94
C ASN A 14 4.74 -11.72 -19.65
N PRO A 15 4.78 -11.03 -20.80
CA PRO A 15 3.57 -10.64 -21.52
C PRO A 15 2.73 -11.81 -22.05
N GLN A 16 3.35 -12.98 -22.29
CA GLN A 16 2.65 -14.15 -22.81
C GLN A 16 2.00 -15.00 -21.71
N TYR A 17 2.68 -15.12 -20.57
CA TYR A 17 2.21 -15.87 -19.40
C TYR A 17 2.42 -15.06 -18.12
N PRO A 18 1.69 -13.95 -17.95
CA PRO A 18 1.91 -13.06 -16.82
C PRO A 18 1.50 -13.75 -15.52
N PRO A 19 2.35 -13.77 -14.49
CA PRO A 19 1.93 -14.24 -13.19
C PRO A 19 0.94 -13.25 -12.57
N THR A 20 0.07 -13.77 -11.70
CA THR A 20 -0.88 -12.95 -10.94
C THR A 20 -0.18 -12.29 -9.76
N ILE A 21 -0.35 -10.97 -9.64
CA ILE A 21 -0.11 -10.23 -8.40
C ILE A 21 -1.45 -10.18 -7.66
N ILE A 22 -1.51 -10.85 -6.51
CA ILE A 22 -2.74 -11.08 -5.73
C ILE A 22 -3.22 -9.84 -4.96
N GLY A 23 -2.39 -8.80 -4.86
CA GLY A 23 -2.77 -7.49 -4.31
C GLY A 23 -2.87 -7.47 -2.79
N SER A 24 -3.65 -6.51 -2.29
CA SER A 24 -3.61 -6.09 -0.89
C SER A 24 -4.28 -7.04 0.09
N ALA A 25 -5.27 -7.83 -0.35
CA ALA A 25 -5.92 -8.81 0.52
C ALA A 25 -4.94 -9.91 0.97
N ALA A 26 -4.03 -10.30 0.08
CA ALA A 26 -2.98 -11.26 0.43
C ALA A 26 -1.91 -10.64 1.32
N PHE A 27 -1.55 -9.38 1.05
CA PHE A 27 -0.63 -8.64 1.92
C PHE A 27 -1.19 -8.48 3.33
N ALA A 28 -2.46 -8.12 3.47
CA ALA A 28 -3.18 -8.07 4.75
C ALA A 28 -3.08 -9.40 5.50
N LYS A 29 -3.41 -10.51 4.82
CA LYS A 29 -3.30 -11.84 5.43
C LYS A 29 -1.88 -12.16 5.87
N TYR A 30 -0.89 -11.79 5.08
CA TYR A 30 0.52 -12.02 5.41
C TYR A 30 0.94 -11.23 6.66
N ILE A 31 0.56 -9.95 6.77
CA ILE A 31 0.80 -9.13 7.96
C ILE A 31 0.08 -9.71 9.18
N ASP A 32 -1.18 -10.13 9.04
CA ASP A 32 -1.94 -10.76 10.13
C ASP A 32 -1.24 -12.04 10.64
N GLN A 33 -0.66 -12.84 9.73
CA GLN A 33 0.11 -14.04 10.09
C GLN A 33 1.44 -13.69 10.77
N LEU A 34 2.15 -12.68 10.28
CA LEU A 34 3.40 -12.22 10.89
C LEU A 34 3.17 -11.70 12.31
N HIS A 35 2.11 -10.91 12.54
CA HIS A 35 1.76 -10.45 13.89
C HIS A 35 1.54 -11.62 14.86
N ALA A 36 0.84 -12.66 14.42
CA ALA A 36 0.62 -13.84 15.25
C ALA A 36 1.94 -14.59 15.55
N GLU A 37 2.85 -14.66 14.58
CA GLU A 37 4.15 -15.31 14.74
C GLU A 37 5.06 -14.57 15.73
N VAL A 38 5.21 -13.24 15.56
CA VAL A 38 6.09 -12.46 16.44
C VAL A 38 5.57 -12.39 17.87
N GLN A 39 4.24 -12.40 18.06
CA GLN A 39 3.64 -12.48 19.39
C GLN A 39 4.00 -13.78 20.13
N ILE A 40 4.08 -14.91 19.40
CA ILE A 40 4.50 -16.21 19.97
C ILE A 40 5.98 -16.17 20.35
N ASN A 41 6.81 -15.51 19.54
CA ASN A 41 8.25 -15.46 19.73
C ASN A 41 8.72 -14.35 20.69
N GLY A 42 7.83 -13.43 21.08
CA GLY A 42 8.20 -12.25 21.89
C GLY A 42 8.99 -11.21 21.09
N GLU A 43 8.72 -11.11 19.79
CA GLU A 43 9.33 -10.18 18.84
C GLU A 43 8.34 -9.07 18.45
N GLU A 44 8.83 -8.07 17.74
CA GLU A 44 8.04 -6.95 17.22
C GLU A 44 8.32 -6.79 15.72
N ILE A 45 7.36 -6.25 14.96
CA ILE A 45 7.56 -5.91 13.54
C ILE A 45 7.40 -4.42 13.30
N LEU A 46 8.09 -3.92 12.27
CA LEU A 46 7.89 -2.58 11.73
C LEU A 46 7.41 -2.69 10.28
N VAL A 47 6.30 -2.03 9.97
CA VAL A 47 5.70 -1.95 8.64
C VAL A 47 5.94 -0.55 8.08
N LEU A 48 6.78 -0.45 7.05
CA LEU A 48 7.28 0.82 6.52
C LEU A 48 7.00 0.93 5.01
N ASP A 49 6.65 2.13 4.51
CA ASP A 49 6.54 2.42 3.07
C ASP A 49 7.46 3.58 2.63
N GLY A 50 8.07 3.43 1.46
CA GLY A 50 8.99 4.41 0.85
C GLY A 50 8.31 5.48 -0.02
N GLY A 51 6.99 5.53 -0.05
CA GLY A 51 6.20 6.52 -0.79
C GLY A 51 5.78 6.08 -2.19
N ASN A 52 5.22 7.02 -2.93
CA ASN A 52 4.53 6.80 -4.22
C ASN A 52 3.39 5.78 -4.07
N ILE A 53 2.47 6.09 -3.17
CA ILE A 53 1.38 5.21 -2.77
C ILE A 53 0.08 5.48 -3.53
N PHE A 54 -0.18 6.70 -4.01
CA PHE A 54 -1.49 7.05 -4.59
C PHE A 54 -1.63 6.77 -6.10
N GLN A 55 -0.62 7.11 -6.90
CA GLN A 55 -0.76 7.12 -8.37
C GLN A 55 -0.61 5.75 -9.03
N GLY A 56 -1.28 5.48 -10.15
CA GLY A 56 -1.06 4.26 -10.95
C GLY A 56 -2.30 3.38 -11.12
N SER A 57 -3.40 3.72 -10.45
CA SER A 57 -4.72 3.16 -10.72
C SER A 57 -5.81 4.23 -10.57
N PRO A 58 -6.99 4.07 -11.22
CA PRO A 58 -8.13 4.93 -10.96
C PRO A 58 -8.55 4.93 -9.49
N LEU A 59 -8.45 3.79 -8.80
CA LEU A 59 -8.84 3.67 -7.39
C LEU A 59 -7.97 4.55 -6.48
N GLY A 60 -6.65 4.52 -6.67
CA GLY A 60 -5.73 5.32 -5.84
C GLY A 60 -5.82 6.83 -6.06
N MET A 61 -6.45 7.25 -7.16
CA MET A 61 -6.61 8.66 -7.54
C MET A 61 -8.03 9.19 -7.37
N ALA A 62 -9.04 8.32 -7.24
CA ALA A 62 -10.45 8.69 -7.32
C ALA A 62 -10.93 9.61 -6.19
N ASP A 63 -10.35 9.45 -5.00
CA ASP A 63 -10.69 10.19 -3.78
C ASP A 63 -9.47 10.91 -3.20
N HIS A 64 -8.56 11.30 -4.08
CA HIS A 64 -7.31 11.96 -3.72
C HIS A 64 -6.43 11.19 -2.72
N GLY A 65 -6.62 9.87 -2.58
CA GLY A 65 -5.78 9.01 -1.75
C GLY A 65 -6.40 8.58 -0.43
N GLN A 66 -7.63 9.01 -0.12
CA GLN A 66 -8.30 8.68 1.15
C GLN A 66 -8.44 7.16 1.34
N THR A 67 -8.95 6.44 0.35
CA THR A 67 -9.08 4.96 0.39
C THR A 67 -7.73 4.28 0.60
N MET A 68 -6.65 4.84 0.03
CA MET A 68 -5.30 4.29 0.20
C MET A 68 -4.81 4.45 1.64
N ILE A 69 -5.03 5.62 2.26
CA ILE A 69 -4.67 5.86 3.66
C ILE A 69 -5.52 4.99 4.60
N GLU A 70 -6.83 4.88 4.38
CA GLU A 70 -7.70 3.99 5.15
C GLU A 70 -7.22 2.53 5.09
N TRP A 71 -6.79 2.09 3.92
CA TRP A 71 -6.20 0.77 3.75
C TRP A 71 -4.85 0.63 4.50
N MET A 72 -3.95 1.61 4.43
CA MET A 72 -2.68 1.58 5.15
C MET A 72 -2.89 1.56 6.68
N ASN A 73 -3.86 2.32 7.18
CA ASN A 73 -4.25 2.32 8.59
C ASN A 73 -4.80 0.95 9.02
N ARG A 74 -5.59 0.28 8.16
CA ARG A 74 -6.07 -1.10 8.42
C ARG A 74 -4.92 -2.10 8.50
N ILE A 75 -3.87 -1.95 7.70
CA ILE A 75 -2.69 -2.81 7.75
C ILE A 75 -1.88 -2.55 9.03
N GLY A 76 -1.84 -1.30 9.50
CA GLY A 76 -1.02 -0.90 10.64
C GLY A 76 0.40 -0.52 10.22
N TYR A 77 0.54 0.36 9.22
CA TYR A 77 1.85 0.95 8.89
C TYR A 77 2.36 1.82 10.04
N ASP A 78 3.61 1.63 10.44
CA ASP A 78 4.26 2.40 11.50
C ASP A 78 4.78 3.74 11.01
N ALA A 79 5.31 3.77 9.79
CA ALA A 79 5.78 5.00 9.17
C ALA A 79 5.78 4.91 7.65
N MET A 80 5.62 6.07 7.03
CA MET A 80 5.88 6.25 5.60
C MET A 80 6.53 7.61 5.36
N VAL A 81 7.21 7.73 4.23
CA VAL A 81 7.66 9.02 3.71
C VAL A 81 6.94 9.31 2.39
N PRO A 82 6.59 10.58 2.10
CA PRO A 82 6.00 10.91 0.82
C PRO A 82 7.05 10.82 -0.30
N GLY A 83 6.68 10.13 -1.37
CA GLY A 83 7.43 10.10 -2.62
C GLY A 83 7.05 11.28 -3.53
N SER A 84 7.80 11.48 -4.61
CA SER A 84 7.57 12.60 -5.55
C SER A 84 6.16 12.61 -6.13
N TYR A 85 5.55 11.44 -6.31
CA TYR A 85 4.21 11.35 -6.89
C TYR A 85 3.08 11.44 -5.85
N ASP A 86 3.38 11.43 -4.55
CA ASP A 86 2.34 11.60 -3.53
C ASP A 86 1.82 13.04 -3.47
N PHE A 87 2.54 13.97 -4.10
CA PHE A 87 2.16 15.37 -4.26
C PHE A 87 1.27 15.64 -5.49
N ILE A 88 0.81 14.61 -6.20
CA ILE A 88 0.05 14.78 -7.46
C ILE A 88 -1.27 15.54 -7.26
N SER A 89 -1.91 15.39 -6.10
CA SER A 89 -3.11 16.13 -5.69
C SER A 89 -2.78 17.43 -4.92
N GLY A 90 -1.51 17.85 -4.92
CA GLY A 90 -1.00 18.99 -4.15
C GLY A 90 -0.53 18.62 -2.75
N ALA A 91 0.40 19.43 -2.22
CA ALA A 91 0.93 19.26 -0.86
C ALA A 91 -0.13 19.49 0.22
N GLU A 92 -1.12 20.35 -0.04
CA GLU A 92 -2.24 20.59 0.88
C GLU A 92 -3.05 19.31 1.10
N ASN A 93 -3.39 18.58 0.03
CA ASN A 93 -4.07 17.28 0.14
C ASN A 93 -3.29 16.28 0.98
N LEU A 94 -1.98 16.17 0.77
CA LEU A 94 -1.14 15.28 1.56
C LEU A 94 -1.11 15.66 3.05
N ASN A 95 -1.13 16.95 3.38
CA ASN A 95 -1.22 17.44 4.75
C ASN A 95 -2.60 17.20 5.38
N GLU A 96 -3.67 17.18 4.58
CA GLU A 96 -5.01 16.80 5.07
C GLU A 96 -5.09 15.30 5.36
N LEU A 97 -4.50 14.47 4.48
CA LEU A 97 -4.45 13.02 4.64
C LEU A 97 -3.59 12.52 5.82
N SER A 98 -2.70 13.36 6.35
CA SER A 98 -1.81 13.01 7.47
C SER A 98 -2.41 13.29 8.86
N LYS A 99 -3.62 13.85 8.91
CA LYS A 99 -4.36 14.13 10.16
C LYS A 99 -5.15 12.92 10.61
#